data_AF-A0A975DEH7-F1
#
_entry.id   AF-A0A975DEH7-F1
#
_cell.length_a   1.000
_cell.length_b   1.000
_cell.length_c   1.000
_cell.angle_alpha   90.00
_cell.angle_beta   90.00
_cell.angle_gamma   90.00
#
_symmetry.space_group_name_H-M   'P 1'
#
loop_
_entity.id
_entity.type
_entity.pdbx_description
1 polymer ?
#
loop_
_entity_poly.entity_id
_entity_poly.type
_entity_poly.pdbx_seq_one_letter_code
_entity_poly.pdbx_strand_id
1 'polypeptide(L)'
;MYKYVTLATFMGLLSGCGGGSSSSSTSTQPTTPPVAESTTLTLGVSDAPVTNIAAVWVAFDKITLRASGGQDTVVDISSEDGSKSVRLVNLLQYTGDDIHQLFANQQLEAGNYTWIRADVVNGDSSDYENTSHVIYKDGTYAPLIVNRKRQRWYRRDSTRRIRFSYRN
;
A
#
# COMPACT_ATOMS: atom_id res chain seq x y z
N MET A 1 41.60 67.86 -0.42
CA MET A 1 40.61 67.05 -1.17
C MET A 1 40.55 65.67 -0.55
N TYR A 2 39.35 65.22 -0.18
CA TYR A 2 39.07 64.00 0.58
C TYR A 2 39.26 62.73 -0.24
N LYS A 3 39.64 61.62 0.41
CA LYS A 3 38.76 60.45 0.62
C LYS A 3 39.46 59.34 1.42
N TYR A 4 38.80 58.93 2.49
CA TYR A 4 39.14 57.76 3.32
C TYR A 4 38.73 56.48 2.60
N VAL A 5 39.51 55.40 2.77
CA VAL A 5 39.07 54.03 2.47
C VAL A 5 39.41 53.16 3.67
N THR A 6 38.38 52.85 4.46
CA THR A 6 38.33 51.81 5.48
C THR A 6 37.79 50.53 4.84
N LEU A 7 38.40 49.38 5.12
CA LEU A 7 37.73 48.09 4.95
C LEU A 7 37.97 47.23 6.19
N ALA A 8 36.86 46.90 6.86
CA ALA A 8 36.79 46.34 8.19
C ALA A 8 36.87 44.81 8.19
N THR A 9 37.63 44.28 9.16
CA THR A 9 37.76 42.88 9.54
C THR A 9 36.45 42.34 10.11
N PHE A 10 35.93 41.25 9.55
CA PHE A 10 34.71 40.58 10.04
C PHE A 10 35.09 39.52 11.08
N MET A 11 34.75 39.78 12.35
CA MET A 11 34.97 38.92 13.51
C MET A 11 33.79 37.96 13.67
N GLY A 12 34.04 36.65 13.64
CA GLY A 12 33.02 35.62 13.88
C GLY A 12 32.65 35.53 15.37
N LEU A 13 31.35 35.61 15.66
CA LEU A 13 30.81 35.34 16.99
C LEU A 13 30.06 34.01 16.96
N LEU A 14 30.60 33.01 17.66
CA LEU A 14 29.87 31.81 18.06
C LEU A 14 28.94 32.20 19.21
N SER A 15 27.63 32.14 18.96
CA SER A 15 26.60 32.21 19.99
C SER A 15 26.20 30.79 20.38
N GLY A 16 26.69 30.32 21.53
CA GLY A 16 26.09 29.22 22.29
C GLY A 16 25.03 29.76 23.24
N CYS A 17 23.89 29.07 23.36
CA CYS A 17 22.89 29.26 24.40
C CYS A 17 21.97 28.01 24.40
N GLY A 18 21.63 27.33 25.51
CA GLY A 18 21.89 27.59 26.92
C GLY A 18 21.35 26.44 27.78
N GLY A 19 22.09 26.11 28.84
CA GLY A 19 21.70 25.17 29.90
C GLY A 19 20.67 25.78 30.86
N GLY A 20 19.93 24.90 31.55
CA GLY A 20 18.68 25.22 32.22
C GLY A 20 18.77 25.95 33.58
N SER A 21 17.58 26.35 34.03
CA SER A 21 17.25 26.71 35.41
C SER A 21 15.75 26.55 35.64
N SER A 22 15.39 25.88 36.72
CA SER A 22 14.03 25.74 37.23
C SER A 22 13.44 27.06 37.70
N SER A 23 12.28 27.45 37.16
CA SER A 23 11.34 28.36 37.80
C SER A 23 9.94 28.13 37.25
N SER A 24 8.98 27.91 38.13
CA SER A 24 7.55 27.77 37.84
C SER A 24 7.00 29.03 37.20
N SER A 25 6.55 28.93 35.95
CA SER A 25 5.66 29.90 35.32
C SER A 25 4.83 29.21 34.24
N THR A 26 3.51 29.25 34.44
CA THR A 26 2.50 28.76 33.50
C THR A 26 2.60 29.57 32.21
N SER A 27 3.26 29.00 31.20
CA SER A 27 3.30 29.57 29.86
C SER A 27 2.97 28.45 28.88
N THR A 28 1.77 28.52 28.33
CA THR A 28 1.28 27.72 27.22
C THR A 28 2.17 27.94 26.01
N GLN A 29 3.19 27.08 25.86
CA GLN A 29 3.92 26.89 24.62
C GLN A 29 2.90 26.53 23.53
N PRO A 30 2.95 27.16 22.33
CA PRO A 30 2.25 26.61 21.18
C PRO A 30 2.88 25.24 20.92
N THR A 31 2.18 24.17 21.29
CA THR A 31 2.53 22.81 20.89
C THR A 31 2.45 22.78 19.38
N THR A 32 3.56 22.98 18.70
CA THR A 32 3.69 22.57 17.31
C THR A 32 3.38 21.07 17.31
N PRO A 33 2.34 20.60 16.59
CA PRO A 33 2.03 19.18 16.57
C PRO A 33 3.27 18.41 16.11
N PRO A 34 3.55 17.23 16.69
CA PRO A 34 4.65 16.40 16.21
C PRO A 34 4.47 16.19 14.72
N VAL A 35 5.47 16.56 13.93
CA VAL A 35 5.49 16.29 12.49
C VAL A 35 5.49 14.78 12.34
N ALA A 36 4.45 14.24 11.69
CA ALA A 36 4.43 12.83 11.35
C ALA A 36 5.62 12.54 10.42
N GLU A 37 6.56 11.73 10.90
CA GLU A 37 7.66 11.26 10.08
C GLU A 37 7.10 10.43 8.91
N SER A 38 7.68 10.57 7.72
CA SER A 38 7.18 9.95 6.50
C SER A 38 8.23 9.03 5.87
N THR A 39 7.76 7.95 5.25
CA THR A 39 8.58 6.96 4.53
C THR A 39 7.97 6.65 3.16
N THR A 40 8.73 6.00 2.28
CA THR A 40 8.24 5.56 0.97
C THR A 40 8.13 4.04 0.87
N LEU A 41 7.16 3.56 0.08
CA LEU A 41 7.00 2.16 -0.27
C LEU A 41 6.89 2.00 -1.79
N THR A 42 7.60 1.00 -2.32
CA THR A 42 7.43 0.49 -3.68
C THR A 42 6.97 -0.96 -3.57
N LEU A 43 5.92 -1.31 -4.32
CA LEU A 43 5.36 -2.67 -4.34
C LEU A 43 5.35 -3.20 -5.76
N GLY A 44 5.85 -4.42 -5.93
CA GLY A 44 5.75 -5.16 -7.18
C GLY A 44 5.25 -6.58 -6.94
N VAL A 45 4.77 -7.20 -8.02
CA VAL A 45 4.26 -8.57 -8.05
C VAL A 45 4.98 -9.38 -9.12
N SER A 46 5.28 -10.63 -8.78
CA SER A 46 5.78 -11.66 -9.68
C SER A 46 5.15 -12.99 -9.31
N ASP A 47 5.26 -13.98 -10.19
CA ASP A 47 4.78 -15.34 -9.94
C ASP A 47 5.81 -16.39 -10.34
N ALA A 48 5.61 -17.62 -9.89
CA ALA A 48 6.39 -18.76 -10.35
C ALA A 48 6.02 -19.11 -11.79
N PRO A 49 6.98 -19.57 -12.61
CA PRO A 49 6.67 -20.06 -13.94
C PRO A 49 5.75 -21.29 -13.85
N VAL A 50 4.66 -21.27 -14.60
CA VAL A 50 3.72 -22.39 -14.73
C VAL A 50 3.71 -22.92 -16.16
N THR A 51 3.67 -24.23 -16.29
CA THR A 51 3.53 -24.88 -17.60
C THR A 51 2.05 -25.07 -17.93
N ASN A 52 1.72 -25.03 -19.23
CA ASN A 52 0.38 -25.31 -19.79
C ASN A 52 -0.68 -24.22 -19.67
N ILE A 53 -0.27 -23.00 -19.32
CA ILE A 53 -1.11 -21.80 -19.37
C ILE A 53 -0.49 -20.81 -20.36
N ALA A 54 -1.33 -20.05 -21.09
CA ALA A 54 -0.90 -19.02 -22.03
C ALA A 54 -0.82 -17.64 -21.38
N ALA A 55 -1.75 -17.29 -20.49
CA ALA A 55 -1.72 -16.05 -19.72
C ALA A 55 -2.46 -16.21 -18.38
N VAL A 56 -2.02 -15.48 -17.36
CA VAL A 56 -2.69 -15.37 -16.06
C VAL A 56 -2.92 -13.90 -15.78
N TRP A 57 -4.14 -13.42 -16.01
CA TRP A 57 -4.53 -12.05 -15.81
C TRP A 57 -5.12 -11.86 -14.41
N VAL A 58 -4.52 -10.97 -13.63
CA VAL A 58 -5.03 -10.56 -12.32
C VAL A 58 -5.42 -9.09 -12.37
N ALA A 59 -6.66 -8.79 -12.00
CA ALA A 59 -7.20 -7.45 -11.94
C ALA A 59 -7.05 -6.90 -10.51
N PHE A 60 -6.07 -6.02 -10.30
CA PHE A 60 -5.84 -5.33 -9.04
C PHE A 60 -6.72 -4.09 -8.93
N ASP A 61 -7.43 -3.94 -7.81
CA ASP A 61 -8.28 -2.79 -7.49
C ASP A 61 -7.51 -1.81 -6.58
N LYS A 62 -7.13 -2.28 -5.39
CA LYS A 62 -6.43 -1.46 -4.39
C LYS A 62 -5.51 -2.28 -3.51
N ILE A 63 -4.54 -1.61 -2.91
CA ILE A 63 -3.69 -2.15 -1.84
C ILE A 63 -4.07 -1.46 -0.52
N THR A 64 -4.37 -2.24 0.50
CA THR A 64 -4.66 -1.73 1.85
C THR A 64 -3.53 -2.12 2.80
N LEU A 65 -3.04 -1.15 3.58
CA LEU A 65 -2.03 -1.32 4.61
C LEU A 65 -2.63 -0.98 5.98
N ARG A 66 -2.49 -1.88 6.96
CA ARG A 66 -2.98 -1.67 8.33
C ARG A 66 -1.86 -1.29 9.28
N ALA A 67 -1.84 -0.05 9.72
CA ALA A 67 -0.95 0.40 10.79
C ALA A 67 -1.29 -0.30 12.13
N SER A 68 -0.26 -0.55 12.95
CA SER A 68 -0.39 -1.16 14.26
C SER A 68 -1.02 -0.16 15.24
N GLY A 69 -2.35 -0.19 15.38
CA GLY A 69 -3.11 0.75 16.21
C GLY A 69 -3.53 2.04 15.50
N GLY A 70 -3.33 2.13 14.18
CA GLY A 70 -3.70 3.28 13.36
C GLY A 70 -4.83 2.98 12.35
N GLN A 71 -5.06 3.94 11.45
CA GLN A 71 -6.00 3.82 10.34
C GLN A 71 -5.41 3.00 9.19
N ASP A 72 -6.29 2.50 8.32
CA ASP A 72 -5.86 1.89 7.06
C ASP A 72 -5.39 2.96 6.08
N THR A 73 -4.26 2.70 5.44
CA THR A 73 -3.86 3.43 4.23
C THR A 73 -4.28 2.63 3.02
N VAL A 74 -5.03 3.26 2.10
CA VAL A 74 -5.49 2.64 0.86
C VAL A 74 -4.78 3.29 -0.31
N VAL A 75 -4.16 2.47 -1.15
CA VAL A 75 -3.52 2.88 -2.40
C VAL A 75 -4.35 2.32 -3.55
N ASP A 76 -4.87 3.21 -4.39
CA ASP A 76 -5.65 2.86 -5.58
C ASP A 76 -4.70 2.36 -6.69
N ILE A 77 -5.06 1.24 -7.32
CA ILE A 77 -4.27 0.57 -8.37
C ILE A 77 -5.01 0.62 -9.71
N SER A 78 -5.80 1.67 -9.95
CA SER A 78 -6.40 1.93 -11.25
C SER A 78 -5.36 2.03 -12.38
N SER A 79 -5.85 1.91 -13.61
CA SER A 79 -5.04 2.07 -14.82
C SER A 79 -4.44 3.49 -14.89
N GLU A 80 -3.22 3.60 -15.41
CA GLU A 80 -2.48 4.88 -15.46
C GLU A 80 -3.19 5.96 -16.28
N ASP A 81 -3.99 5.56 -17.27
CA ASP A 81 -4.82 6.44 -18.10
C ASP A 81 -6.18 6.78 -17.48
N GLY A 82 -6.49 6.23 -16.30
CA GLY A 82 -7.77 6.38 -15.62
C GLY A 82 -8.96 5.74 -16.35
N SER A 83 -8.73 5.00 -17.45
CA SER A 83 -9.81 4.42 -18.27
C SER A 83 -10.50 3.24 -17.59
N LYS A 84 -9.81 2.60 -16.63
CA LYS A 84 -10.30 1.45 -15.87
C LYS A 84 -10.06 1.66 -14.39
N SER A 85 -11.05 1.27 -13.59
CA SER A 85 -10.98 1.23 -12.13
C SER A 85 -10.06 0.11 -11.60
N VAL A 86 -9.49 -0.71 -12.48
CA VAL A 86 -8.59 -1.81 -12.14
C VAL A 86 -7.39 -1.82 -13.08
N ARG A 87 -6.28 -2.37 -12.59
CA ARG A 87 -5.11 -2.68 -13.41
C ARG A 87 -5.01 -4.18 -13.64
N LEU A 88 -5.08 -4.58 -14.90
CA LEU A 88 -4.87 -5.96 -15.34
C LEU A 88 -3.39 -6.22 -15.58
N VAL A 89 -2.87 -7.24 -14.90
CA VAL A 89 -1.47 -7.66 -15.02
C VAL A 89 -1.42 -9.11 -15.45
N ASN A 90 -0.72 -9.39 -16.54
CA ASN A 90 -0.42 -10.76 -16.94
C ASN A 90 0.80 -11.26 -16.17
N LEU A 91 0.57 -12.05 -15.11
CA LEU A 91 1.64 -12.52 -14.22
C LEU A 91 2.66 -13.44 -14.91
N LEU A 92 2.29 -14.08 -16.02
CA LEU A 92 3.25 -14.91 -16.77
C LEU A 92 4.34 -14.11 -17.48
N GLN A 93 4.17 -12.79 -17.61
CA GLN A 93 5.23 -11.91 -18.11
C GLN A 93 6.23 -11.50 -17.03
N TYR A 94 5.95 -11.82 -15.75
CA TYR A 94 6.74 -11.38 -14.61
C TYR A 94 7.06 -12.59 -13.72
N THR A 95 8.07 -13.34 -14.15
CA THR A 95 8.55 -14.56 -13.47
C THR A 95 10.05 -14.50 -13.26
N GLY A 96 10.57 -15.26 -12.31
CA GLY A 96 12.00 -15.22 -11.98
C GLY A 96 12.37 -13.85 -11.37
N ASP A 97 13.28 -13.14 -12.04
CA ASP A 97 13.76 -11.81 -11.59
C ASP A 97 12.88 -10.65 -12.11
N ASP A 98 11.93 -10.93 -13.02
CA ASP A 98 11.02 -9.92 -13.57
C ASP A 98 9.88 -9.62 -12.59
N ILE A 99 9.64 -8.32 -12.35
CA ILE A 99 8.64 -7.84 -11.39
C ILE A 99 7.78 -6.77 -12.07
N HIS A 100 6.46 -6.92 -11.97
CA HIS A 100 5.54 -5.86 -12.33
C HIS A 100 5.34 -4.92 -11.15
N GLN A 101 5.78 -3.68 -11.26
CA GLN A 101 5.60 -2.68 -10.23
C GLN A 101 4.15 -2.17 -10.21
N LEU A 102 3.43 -2.39 -9.11
CA LEU A 102 2.06 -1.88 -8.93
C LEU A 102 2.06 -0.38 -8.61
N PHE A 103 3.00 0.06 -7.79
CA PHE A 103 3.28 1.48 -7.53
C PHE A 103 4.70 1.67 -7.00
N ALA A 104 5.23 2.88 -7.14
CA ALA A 104 6.53 3.27 -6.59
C ALA A 104 6.42 4.51 -5.72
N ASN A 105 7.33 4.59 -4.75
CA ASN A 105 7.55 5.78 -3.92
C ASN A 105 6.27 6.31 -3.26
N GLN A 106 5.33 5.43 -2.92
CA GLN A 106 4.11 5.82 -2.22
C GLN A 106 4.48 6.35 -0.85
N GLN A 107 4.15 7.61 -0.59
CA GLN A 107 4.37 8.22 0.71
C GLN A 107 3.42 7.62 1.75
N LEU A 108 3.98 7.17 2.86
CA LEU A 108 3.29 6.61 4.01
C LEU A 108 3.80 7.28 5.30
N GLU A 109 3.00 7.22 6.35
CA GLU A 109 3.46 7.56 7.70
C GLU A 109 4.48 6.51 8.17
N ALA A 110 5.55 6.95 8.82
CA ALA A 110 6.53 6.05 9.40
C ALA A 110 5.90 5.29 10.57
N GLY A 111 6.09 3.97 10.62
CA GLY A 111 5.55 3.16 11.69
C GLY A 111 5.50 1.66 11.39
N ASN A 112 4.91 0.90 12.31
CA ASN A 112 4.77 -0.54 12.19
C ASN A 112 3.44 -0.91 11.51
N TYR A 113 3.48 -1.73 10.47
CA TYR A 113 2.30 -2.23 9.78
C TYR A 113 2.09 -3.73 10.07
N THR A 114 0.84 -4.12 10.35
CA THR A 114 0.49 -5.50 10.73
C THR A 114 0.22 -6.39 9.53
N TRP A 115 -0.29 -5.83 8.43
CA TRP A 115 -0.49 -6.54 7.18
C TRP A 115 -0.61 -5.56 6.01
N ILE A 116 -0.32 -6.11 4.84
CA ILE A 116 -0.61 -5.55 3.52
C ILE A 116 -1.55 -6.52 2.81
N ARG A 117 -2.57 -6.00 2.10
CA ARG A 117 -3.52 -6.81 1.34
C ARG A 117 -3.81 -6.18 0.00
N ALA A 118 -3.77 -7.02 -1.03
CA ALA A 118 -4.33 -6.69 -2.34
C ALA A 118 -5.80 -7.06 -2.40
N ASP A 119 -6.63 -6.11 -2.81
CA ASP A 119 -7.97 -6.37 -3.33
C ASP A 119 -7.87 -6.63 -4.83
N VAL A 120 -8.38 -7.79 -5.24
CA VAL A 120 -8.40 -8.23 -6.62
C VAL A 120 -9.83 -8.53 -7.02
N VAL A 121 -10.17 -8.22 -8.27
CA VAL A 121 -11.51 -8.46 -8.81
C VAL A 121 -11.61 -9.91 -9.27
N ASN A 122 -12.57 -10.64 -8.69
CA ASN A 122 -12.87 -12.01 -9.09
C ASN A 122 -13.28 -12.07 -10.55
N GLY A 123 -12.86 -13.14 -11.23
CA GLY A 123 -13.23 -13.43 -12.60
C GLY A 123 -14.73 -13.52 -12.82
N ASP A 124 -15.18 -12.92 -13.92
CA ASP A 124 -16.51 -13.06 -14.47
C ASP A 124 -16.38 -13.52 -15.92
N SER A 125 -17.03 -14.64 -16.26
CA SER A 125 -16.99 -15.18 -17.62
C SER A 125 -17.65 -14.27 -18.66
N SER A 126 -18.39 -13.25 -18.23
CA SER A 126 -19.01 -12.25 -19.09
C SER A 126 -18.18 -10.97 -19.25
N ASP A 127 -17.12 -10.78 -18.47
CA ASP A 127 -16.28 -9.56 -18.49
C ASP A 127 -14.81 -9.87 -18.18
N TYR A 128 -14.11 -10.52 -19.12
CA TYR A 128 -12.67 -10.76 -18.98
C TYR A 128 -11.82 -9.49 -19.13
N GLU A 129 -12.37 -8.39 -19.63
CA GLU A 129 -11.64 -7.13 -19.83
C GLU A 129 -11.42 -6.34 -18.54
N ASN A 130 -12.17 -6.65 -17.47
CA ASN A 130 -12.06 -5.98 -16.18
C ASN A 130 -11.94 -6.96 -15.00
N THR A 131 -11.88 -8.27 -15.24
CA THR A 131 -11.85 -9.28 -14.17
C THR A 131 -10.71 -10.29 -14.32
N SER A 132 -10.30 -10.89 -13.20
CA SER A 132 -9.18 -11.84 -13.18
C SER A 132 -9.51 -13.14 -13.90
N HIS A 133 -8.64 -13.61 -14.78
CA HIS A 133 -8.89 -14.80 -15.59
C HIS A 133 -7.60 -15.48 -16.06
N VAL A 134 -7.74 -16.72 -16.51
CA VAL A 134 -6.66 -17.50 -17.11
C VAL A 134 -7.00 -17.81 -18.56
N ILE A 135 -5.99 -17.78 -19.42
CA ILE A 135 -6.07 -18.21 -20.81
C ILE A 135 -5.21 -19.47 -20.96
N TYR A 136 -5.80 -20.56 -21.40
CA TYR A 136 -5.09 -21.82 -21.66
C TYR A 136 -4.48 -21.81 -23.06
N LYS A 137 -3.55 -22.73 -23.30
CA LYS A 137 -2.85 -22.83 -24.59
C LYS A 137 -3.76 -23.21 -25.77
N ASP A 138 -4.92 -23.78 -25.50
CA ASP A 138 -5.95 -24.07 -26.52
C ASP A 138 -6.85 -22.85 -26.82
N GLY A 139 -6.57 -21.70 -26.20
CA GLY A 139 -7.32 -20.46 -26.36
C GLY A 139 -8.59 -20.38 -25.50
N THR A 140 -8.86 -21.38 -24.65
CA THR A 140 -10.00 -21.32 -23.73
C THR A 140 -9.71 -20.42 -22.53
N TYR A 141 -10.78 -19.83 -21.99
CA TYR A 141 -10.72 -18.89 -20.86
C TYR A 141 -11.40 -19.52 -19.65
N ALA A 142 -10.88 -19.23 -18.45
CA ALA A 142 -11.59 -19.51 -17.21
C ALA A 142 -11.46 -18.34 -16.21
N PRO A 143 -12.53 -18.01 -15.47
CA PRO A 143 -12.47 -16.98 -14.44
C PRO A 143 -11.61 -17.44 -13.26
N LEU A 144 -10.81 -16.52 -12.71
CA LEU A 144 -10.04 -16.75 -11.49
C LEU A 144 -10.82 -16.22 -10.28
N ILE A 145 -11.21 -17.12 -9.38
CA ILE A 145 -12.01 -16.79 -8.21
C ILE A 145 -11.13 -16.83 -6.96
N VAL A 146 -10.99 -15.68 -6.32
CA VAL A 146 -10.33 -15.56 -5.02
C VAL A 146 -11.35 -15.72 -3.91
N ASN A 147 -11.39 -16.93 -3.35
CA ASN A 147 -12.17 -17.23 -2.16
C ASN A 147 -11.41 -16.76 -0.92
N ARG A 148 -11.68 -15.54 -0.46
CA ARG A 148 -11.22 -15.12 0.86
C ARG A 148 -11.87 -16.01 1.92
N LYS A 149 -11.07 -16.84 2.62
CA LYS A 149 -11.54 -17.61 3.77
C LYS A 149 -11.97 -16.68 4.89
N ARG A 150 -13.21 -16.18 4.85
CA ARG A 150 -13.96 -15.83 6.06
C ARG A 150 -14.54 -17.15 6.55
N GLN A 151 -13.92 -17.75 7.56
CA GLN A 151 -14.35 -19.03 8.14
C GLN A 151 -15.84 -18.93 8.54
N ARG A 152 -16.73 -19.50 7.73
CA ARG A 152 -18.11 -19.83 8.09
C ARG A 152 -18.46 -21.14 7.39
N TRP A 153 -18.25 -22.24 8.09
CA TRP A 153 -18.68 -23.56 7.65
C TRP A 153 -20.20 -23.65 7.76
N TYR A 154 -20.89 -23.74 6.61
CA TYR A 154 -22.31 -24.07 6.55
C TYR A 154 -22.45 -25.58 6.32
N ARG A 155 -22.79 -26.34 7.36
CA ARG A 155 -23.39 -27.67 7.18
C ARG A 155 -24.91 -27.49 7.11
N ARG A 156 -25.50 -27.87 5.98
CA ARG A 156 -26.94 -27.90 5.76
C ARG A 156 -27.50 -29.17 6.39
N ASP A 157 -27.64 -29.21 7.72
CA ASP A 157 -28.44 -30.26 8.35
C ASP A 157 -29.93 -29.92 8.18
N SER A 158 -30.68 -30.87 7.63
CA SER A 158 -32.06 -30.75 7.14
C SER A 158 -33.12 -30.51 8.22
N THR A 159 -32.73 -30.22 9.45
CA THR A 159 -33.65 -29.89 10.54
C THR A 159 -33.48 -28.44 10.97
N ARG A 160 -34.56 -27.66 10.82
CA ARG A 160 -34.68 -26.20 10.99
C ARG A 160 -34.29 -25.68 12.38
N ARG A 161 -33.03 -25.78 12.76
CA ARG A 161 -32.45 -25.10 13.93
C ARG A 161 -31.07 -24.57 13.58
N ILE A 162 -31.00 -23.27 13.36
CA ILE A 162 -29.72 -22.56 13.27
C ILE A 162 -29.19 -22.44 14.70
N ARG A 163 -28.14 -23.18 15.03
CA ARG A 163 -27.34 -22.91 16.23
C ARG A 163 -26.01 -22.32 15.82
N PHE A 164 -25.74 -21.11 16.30
CA PHE A 164 -24.41 -20.52 16.24
C PHE A 164 -23.64 -21.01 17.45
N SER A 165 -22.46 -21.60 17.24
CA SER A 165 -21.49 -21.83 18.30
C SER A 165 -20.14 -21.33 17.84
N TYR A 166 -19.49 -20.59 18.73
CA TYR A 166 -18.11 -20.16 18.63
C TYR A 166 -17.32 -20.98 19.64
N ARG A 167 -16.17 -21.54 19.25
CA ARG A 167 -15.20 -22.10 20.18
C ARG A 167 -13.90 -21.33 19.99
N ASN A 168 -13.42 -20.72 21.07
CA ASN A 168 -12.13 -20.05 21.13
C ASN A 168 -11.00 -21.07 20.98
#